data_AF-A0A6F8PX60-F1
#
_entry.id   AF-A0A6F8PX60-F1
#
_cell.length_a   1.000
_cell.length_b   1.000
_cell.length_c   1.000
_cell.angle_alpha   90.00
_cell.angle_beta   90.00
_cell.angle_gamma   90.00
#
_symmetry.space_group_name_H-M   'P 1'
#
loop_
_entity.id
_entity.type
_entity.pdbx_description
1 polymer ?
#
loop_
_entity_poly.entity_id
_entity_poly.type
_entity_poly.pdbx_seq_one_letter_code
_entity_poly.pdbx_strand_id
1 'polypeptide(L)'
;MEITAKHGQEGELLLEIGPVTFSLPNEVAETLNQVIVQRLNEGENSSHQVLQKKLLTYRQLANKMAQVDDLVVQKFAPKVSAQQLVTITRLANGDVLYNKVMRNLAKQSRRQFEEDYAAMDKITEAQACLYMEQLIPVIKQAAQEQKRLHQQGA
;
A
#
# COMPACT_ATOMS: atom_id res chain seq x y z
N MET A 1 33.91 -7.25 13.38
CA MET A 1 34.92 -7.37 12.30
C MET A 1 35.05 -6.00 11.68
N GLU A 2 36.20 -5.34 11.86
CA GLU A 2 36.51 -4.11 11.14
C GLU A 2 37.09 -4.49 9.78
N ILE A 3 36.61 -3.84 8.74
CA ILE A 3 37.09 -3.99 7.36
C ILE A 3 37.58 -2.60 6.95
N THR A 4 38.87 -2.47 6.67
CA THR A 4 39.48 -1.20 6.24
C THR A 4 39.83 -1.28 4.76
N ALA A 5 39.38 -0.29 3.99
CA ALA A 5 39.70 -0.14 2.57
C ALA A 5 40.73 0.99 2.40
N LYS A 6 41.80 0.73 1.66
CA LYS A 6 42.85 1.71 1.33
C LYS A 6 43.19 1.64 -0.15
N HIS A 7 43.62 2.75 -0.72
CA HIS A 7 44.13 2.78 -2.09
C HIS A 7 45.60 2.33 -2.09
N GLY A 8 45.93 1.37 -2.95
CA GLY A 8 47.29 0.94 -3.23
C GLY A 8 48.03 1.90 -4.17
N GLN A 9 49.35 1.71 -4.31
CA GLN A 9 50.21 2.60 -5.09
C GLN A 9 49.95 2.54 -6.60
N GLU A 10 49.37 1.44 -7.08
CA GLU A 10 49.03 1.21 -8.50
C GLU A 10 47.54 1.49 -8.81
N GLY A 11 46.81 2.12 -7.88
CA GLY A 11 45.39 2.48 -8.07
C GLY A 11 44.41 1.33 -7.80
N GLU A 12 44.88 0.24 -7.22
CA GLU A 12 44.09 -0.91 -6.75
C GLU A 12 43.51 -0.69 -5.34
N LEU A 13 42.46 -1.45 -4.99
CA LEU A 13 41.81 -1.33 -3.69
C LEU A 13 42.30 -2.44 -2.74
N LEU A 14 42.96 -2.06 -1.66
CA LEU A 14 43.41 -2.99 -0.62
C LEU A 14 42.34 -3.13 0.46
N LEU A 15 41.82 -4.34 0.67
CA LEU A 15 40.92 -4.68 1.76
C LEU A 15 41.68 -5.40 2.87
N GLU A 16 41.72 -4.79 4.05
CA GLU A 16 42.26 -5.38 5.27
C GLU A 16 41.12 -6.01 6.09
N ILE A 17 41.21 -7.32 6.34
CA ILE A 17 40.25 -8.07 7.15
C ILE A 17 41.05 -8.89 8.18
N GLY A 18 41.20 -8.34 9.39
CA GLY A 18 42.03 -8.96 10.43
C GLY A 18 43.51 -9.06 9.99
N PRO A 19 44.15 -10.25 10.03
CA PRO A 19 45.55 -10.41 9.62
C PRO A 19 45.74 -10.54 8.08
N VAL A 20 44.66 -10.48 7.29
CA VAL A 20 44.72 -10.73 5.85
C VAL A 20 44.50 -9.44 5.07
N THR A 21 45.38 -9.18 4.10
CA THR A 21 45.24 -8.09 3.13
C THR A 21 44.93 -8.68 1.77
N PHE A 22 43.84 -8.26 1.16
CA PHE A 22 43.46 -8.62 -0.21
C PHE A 22 43.71 -7.42 -1.12
N SER A 23 44.43 -7.62 -2.23
CA SER A 23 44.43 -6.65 -3.32
C SER A 23 43.27 -6.96 -4.25
N LEU A 24 42.39 -5.98 -4.45
CA LEU A 24 41.35 -6.02 -5.45
C LEU A 24 41.76 -5.19 -6.66
N PRO A 25 41.99 -5.84 -7.81
CA PRO A 25 42.05 -5.15 -9.08
C PRO A 25 40.76 -4.37 -9.34
N ASN A 26 40.88 -3.23 -10.03
CA ASN A 26 39.74 -2.34 -10.29
C ASN A 26 38.58 -3.05 -11.00
N GLU A 27 38.87 -3.97 -11.92
CA GLU A 27 37.86 -4.79 -12.61
C GLU A 27 37.00 -5.62 -11.64
N VAL A 28 37.61 -6.13 -10.56
CA VAL A 28 36.93 -6.92 -9.53
C VAL A 28 36.10 -6.01 -8.63
N ALA A 29 36.62 -4.82 -8.28
CA ALA A 29 35.88 -3.82 -7.52
C ALA A 29 34.63 -3.31 -8.28
N GLU A 30 34.76 -3.09 -9.58
CA GLU A 30 33.64 -2.72 -10.46
C GLU A 30 32.60 -3.84 -10.54
N THR A 31 33.04 -5.08 -10.70
CA THR A 31 32.13 -6.25 -10.74
C THR A 31 31.40 -6.42 -9.41
N LEU A 32 32.09 -6.26 -8.27
CA LEU A 32 31.48 -6.28 -6.95
C LEU A 32 30.44 -5.17 -6.78
N ASN A 33 30.76 -3.96 -7.23
CA ASN A 33 29.82 -2.85 -7.22
C ASN A 33 28.58 -3.15 -8.08
N GLN A 34 28.76 -3.70 -9.28
CA GLN A 34 27.64 -4.13 -10.14
C GLN A 34 26.74 -5.16 -9.47
N VAL A 35 27.31 -6.16 -8.79
CA VAL A 35 26.52 -7.17 -8.06
C VAL A 35 25.78 -6.56 -6.86
N ILE A 36 26.40 -5.63 -6.14
CA ILE A 36 25.75 -4.90 -5.04
C ILE A 36 24.59 -4.07 -5.57
N VAL A 37 24.80 -3.28 -6.62
CA VAL A 37 23.78 -2.47 -7.28
C VAL A 37 22.65 -3.35 -7.80
N GLN A 38 22.96 -4.47 -8.46
CA GLN A 38 21.97 -5.40 -8.96
C GLN A 38 21.12 -5.99 -7.84
N ARG A 39 21.73 -6.42 -6.72
CA ARG A 39 20.98 -6.97 -5.57
C ARG A 39 20.11 -5.93 -4.87
N LEU A 40 20.58 -4.69 -4.75
CA LEU A 40 19.78 -3.59 -4.20
C LEU A 40 18.56 -3.30 -5.10
N ASN A 41 18.75 -3.30 -6.42
CA ASN A 41 17.70 -3.01 -7.38
C ASN A 41 16.72 -4.18 -7.64
N GLU A 42 17.15 -5.43 -7.52
CA GLU A 42 16.28 -6.62 -7.68
C GLU A 42 15.23 -6.75 -6.55
N GLY A 43 15.60 -6.34 -5.33
CA GLY A 43 14.67 -6.29 -4.20
C GLY A 43 13.58 -5.22 -4.33
N GLU A 44 13.93 -4.05 -4.88
CA GLU A 44 12.97 -2.95 -5.06
C GLU A 44 11.97 -3.22 -6.18
N ASN A 45 12.42 -3.74 -7.32
CA ASN A 45 11.56 -3.98 -8.48
C ASN A 45 10.50 -5.06 -8.23
N SER A 46 10.87 -6.14 -7.52
CA SER A 46 9.94 -7.21 -7.17
C SER A 46 8.92 -6.77 -6.12
N SER A 47 9.38 -6.05 -5.08
CA SER A 47 8.52 -5.51 -4.02
C SER A 47 7.51 -4.50 -4.56
N HIS A 48 7.96 -3.59 -5.44
CA HIS A 48 7.09 -2.59 -6.05
C HIS A 48 6.01 -3.22 -6.95
N GLN A 49 6.34 -4.27 -7.71
CA GLN A 49 5.35 -4.99 -8.51
C GLN A 49 4.29 -5.68 -7.65
N VAL A 50 4.68 -6.27 -6.51
CA VAL A 50 3.75 -6.89 -5.57
C VAL A 50 2.83 -5.84 -4.95
N LEU A 51 3.37 -4.69 -4.56
CA LEU A 51 2.61 -3.57 -4.01
C LEU A 51 1.56 -3.06 -5.01
N GLN A 52 1.96 -2.85 -6.27
CA GLN A 52 1.03 -2.40 -7.32
C GLN A 52 -0.10 -3.41 -7.58
N LYS A 53 0.20 -4.72 -7.56
CA LYS A 53 -0.83 -5.77 -7.66
C LYS A 53 -1.82 -5.74 -6.48
N LYS A 54 -1.32 -5.54 -5.26
CA LYS A 54 -2.18 -5.38 -4.07
C LYS A 54 -3.08 -4.15 -4.20
N LEU A 55 -2.52 -2.99 -4.55
CA LEU A 55 -3.27 -1.75 -4.72
C LEU A 55 -4.36 -1.89 -5.80
N LEU A 56 -4.04 -2.54 -6.92
CA LEU A 56 -5.03 -2.81 -7.97
C LEU A 56 -6.21 -3.64 -7.43
N THR A 57 -5.92 -4.66 -6.64
CA THR A 57 -6.95 -5.49 -6.00
C THR A 57 -7.81 -4.68 -5.03
N TYR A 58 -7.19 -3.79 -4.25
CA TYR A 58 -7.91 -2.91 -3.32
C TYR A 58 -8.78 -1.88 -4.03
N ARG A 59 -8.32 -1.29 -5.15
CA ARG A 59 -9.16 -0.43 -5.99
C ARG A 59 -10.37 -1.19 -6.52
N GLN A 60 -10.20 -2.44 -6.97
CA GLN A 60 -11.31 -3.27 -7.41
C GLN A 60 -12.33 -3.53 -6.28
N LEU A 61 -11.86 -3.77 -5.05
CA LEU A 61 -12.75 -3.94 -3.89
C LEU A 61 -13.48 -2.64 -3.55
N ALA A 62 -12.78 -1.50 -3.55
CA ALA A 62 -13.39 -0.18 -3.35
C ALA A 62 -14.46 0.12 -4.40
N ASN A 63 -14.18 -0.16 -5.67
CA ASN A 63 -15.13 0.00 -6.77
C ASN A 63 -16.37 -0.90 -6.61
N LYS A 64 -16.21 -2.13 -6.12
CA LYS A 64 -17.36 -3.00 -5.80
C LYS A 64 -18.22 -2.42 -4.69
N MET A 65 -17.62 -1.80 -3.67
CA MET A 65 -18.38 -1.13 -2.60
C MET A 65 -19.23 0.04 -3.11
N ALA A 66 -18.85 0.68 -4.23
CA ALA A 66 -19.69 1.69 -4.87
C ALA A 66 -21.02 1.11 -5.40
N GLN A 67 -21.03 -0.17 -5.78
CA GLN A 67 -22.19 -0.87 -6.37
C GLN A 67 -23.09 -1.57 -5.34
N VAL A 68 -22.59 -1.79 -4.12
CA VAL A 68 -23.33 -2.40 -3.01
C VAL A 68 -24.54 -1.56 -2.59
N ASP A 69 -25.64 -2.14 -2.11
CA ASP A 69 -26.85 -1.41 -1.73
C ASP A 69 -26.64 -0.38 -0.62
N ASP A 70 -27.46 0.68 -0.63
CA ASP A 70 -27.40 1.76 0.35
C ASP A 70 -27.55 1.27 1.79
N LEU A 71 -28.44 0.31 2.03
CA LEU A 71 -28.62 -0.31 3.34
C LEU A 71 -27.33 -0.98 3.85
N VAL A 72 -26.57 -1.61 2.96
CA VAL A 72 -25.30 -2.25 3.32
C VAL A 72 -24.25 -1.20 3.63
N VAL A 73 -24.20 -0.10 2.86
CA VAL A 73 -23.32 1.05 3.14
C VAL A 73 -23.63 1.66 4.51
N GLN A 74 -24.91 1.82 4.85
CA GLN A 74 -25.35 2.33 6.17
C GLN A 74 -24.91 1.42 7.33
N LYS A 75 -24.87 0.11 7.13
CA LYS A 75 -24.36 -0.85 8.12
C LYS A 75 -22.84 -0.95 8.14
N PHE A 76 -22.18 -0.66 7.02
CA PHE A 76 -20.74 -0.74 6.86
C PHE A 76 -20.03 0.48 7.45
N ALA A 77 -20.47 1.70 7.09
CA ALA A 77 -19.77 2.94 7.41
C ALA A 77 -19.54 3.18 8.92
N PRO A 78 -20.48 2.83 9.84
CA PRO A 78 -20.25 2.97 11.28
C PRO A 78 -19.27 1.95 11.88
N LYS A 79 -18.94 0.86 11.16
CA LYS A 79 -18.08 -0.23 11.65
C LYS A 79 -16.59 -0.02 11.34
N VAL A 80 -16.27 1.03 10.59
CA VAL A 80 -14.92 1.31 10.12
C VAL A 80 -14.46 2.64 10.69
N SER A 81 -13.15 2.81 10.87
CA SER A 81 -12.61 4.10 11.32
C SER A 81 -12.77 5.16 10.21
N ALA A 82 -12.73 6.43 10.60
CA ALA A 82 -12.80 7.54 9.63
C ALA A 82 -11.69 7.44 8.57
N GLN A 83 -10.45 7.12 8.99
CA GLN A 83 -9.31 6.96 8.08
C GLN A 83 -9.50 5.80 7.11
N GLN A 84 -10.08 4.70 7.58
CA GLN A 84 -10.40 3.54 6.74
C GLN A 84 -11.49 3.90 5.71
N LEU A 85 -12.54 4.61 6.14
CA LEU A 85 -13.61 5.07 5.27
C LEU A 85 -13.12 6.05 4.19
N VAL A 86 -12.25 6.98 4.56
CA VAL A 86 -11.60 7.90 3.61
C VAL A 86 -10.71 7.12 2.64
N THR A 87 -9.91 6.18 3.15
CA THR A 87 -8.99 5.38 2.33
C THR A 87 -9.71 4.57 1.26
N ILE A 88 -10.76 3.82 1.64
CA ILE A 88 -11.52 3.04 0.66
C ILE A 88 -12.23 3.95 -0.35
N THR A 89 -12.71 5.12 0.09
CA THR A 89 -13.35 6.10 -0.79
C THR A 89 -12.37 6.66 -1.81
N ARG A 90 -11.16 7.02 -1.40
CA ARG A 90 -10.12 7.55 -2.31
C ARG A 90 -9.55 6.50 -3.26
N LEU A 91 -9.61 5.23 -2.91
CA LEU A 91 -9.21 4.13 -3.79
C LEU A 91 -10.28 3.77 -4.84
N ALA A 92 -11.54 4.16 -4.62
CA ALA A 92 -12.57 4.01 -5.62
C ALA A 92 -12.35 4.99 -6.78
N ASN A 93 -12.79 4.58 -7.96
CA ASN A 93 -12.67 5.38 -9.17
C ASN A 93 -13.77 6.47 -9.16
N GLY A 94 -13.34 7.72 -9.28
CA GLY A 94 -14.23 8.88 -9.29
C GLY A 94 -15.02 9.05 -7.99
N ASP A 95 -16.09 9.83 -8.07
CA ASP A 95 -16.82 10.26 -6.86
C ASP A 95 -18.00 9.34 -6.49
N VAL A 96 -18.15 8.17 -7.13
CA VAL A 96 -19.34 7.33 -6.95
C VAL A 96 -19.45 6.82 -5.51
N LEU A 97 -18.36 6.24 -4.98
CA LEU A 97 -18.36 5.77 -3.60
C LEU A 97 -18.43 6.94 -2.62
N TYR A 98 -17.76 8.06 -2.92
CA TYR A 98 -17.81 9.26 -2.11
C TYR A 98 -19.24 9.76 -1.93
N ASN A 99 -19.95 10.01 -3.04
CA ASN A 99 -21.35 10.47 -3.03
C ASN A 99 -22.27 9.47 -2.32
N LYS A 100 -21.97 8.17 -2.44
CA LYS A 100 -22.72 7.11 -1.77
C LYS A 100 -22.49 7.05 -0.26
N VAL A 101 -21.27 7.26 0.20
CA VAL A 101 -20.96 7.39 1.62
C VAL A 101 -21.67 8.63 2.17
N MET A 102 -21.54 9.75 1.47
CA MET A 102 -22.16 11.02 1.85
C MET A 102 -23.68 10.90 2.04
N ARG A 103 -24.41 10.31 1.08
CA ARG A 103 -25.87 10.18 1.18
C ARG A 103 -26.33 9.23 2.30
N ASN A 104 -25.50 8.25 2.68
CA ASN A 104 -25.85 7.21 3.65
C ASN A 104 -25.35 7.47 5.07
N LEU A 105 -24.47 8.45 5.26
CA LEU A 105 -24.05 8.89 6.60
C LEU A 105 -25.08 9.83 7.23
N ALA A 106 -25.22 9.72 8.55
CA ALA A 106 -25.93 10.69 9.37
C ALA A 106 -25.26 12.08 9.30
N LYS A 107 -26.01 13.15 9.53
CA LYS A 107 -25.55 14.55 9.33
C LYS A 107 -24.22 14.87 10.05
N GLN A 108 -24.07 14.42 11.30
CA GLN A 108 -22.84 14.63 12.07
C GLN A 108 -21.65 13.85 11.50
N SER A 109 -21.82 12.54 11.25
CA SER A 109 -20.78 11.68 10.67
C SER A 109 -20.38 12.11 9.26
N ARG A 110 -21.34 12.64 8.49
CA ARG A 110 -21.10 13.20 7.15
C ARG A 110 -20.15 14.38 7.21
N ARG A 111 -20.41 15.35 8.10
CA ARG A 111 -19.54 16.52 8.27
C ARG A 111 -18.13 16.10 8.69
N GLN A 112 -18.03 15.18 9.65
CA GLN A 112 -16.73 14.65 10.09
C GLN A 112 -16.00 13.97 8.93
N PHE A 113 -16.71 13.16 8.13
CA PHE A 113 -16.14 12.51 6.97
C PHE A 113 -15.65 13.50 5.91
N GLU A 114 -16.38 14.59 5.63
CA GLU A 114 -15.92 15.65 4.72
C GLU A 114 -14.65 16.33 5.22
N GLU A 115 -14.60 16.66 6.52
CA GLU A 115 -13.42 17.28 7.15
C GLU A 115 -12.21 16.34 7.08
N ASP A 116 -12.39 15.05 7.40
CA ASP A 116 -11.33 14.04 7.33
C ASP A 116 -10.89 13.76 5.89
N TYR A 117 -11.85 13.73 4.95
CA TYR A 117 -11.56 13.53 3.54
C TYR A 117 -10.74 14.69 2.99
N ALA A 118 -11.07 15.94 3.34
CA ALA A 118 -10.30 17.12 2.94
C ALA A 118 -8.91 17.15 3.59
N ALA A 119 -8.80 16.80 4.89
CA ALA A 119 -7.53 16.77 5.60
C ALA A 119 -6.59 15.68 5.04
N MET A 120 -7.12 14.54 4.64
CA MET A 120 -6.38 13.44 4.02
C MET A 120 -6.34 13.57 2.50
N ASP A 121 -5.96 14.75 1.97
CA ASP A 121 -5.95 15.04 0.52
C ASP A 121 -5.17 14.00 -0.30
N LYS A 122 -4.12 13.44 0.30
CA LYS A 122 -3.30 12.37 -0.28
C LYS A 122 -3.06 11.29 0.76
N ILE A 123 -3.20 10.04 0.34
CA ILE A 123 -2.81 8.87 1.14
C ILE A 123 -1.61 8.22 0.48
N THR A 124 -0.68 7.71 1.29
CA THR A 124 0.47 6.95 0.77
C THR A 124 0.03 5.54 0.37
N GLU A 125 0.78 4.89 -0.51
CA GLU A 125 0.53 3.49 -0.88
C GLU A 125 0.59 2.55 0.33
N ALA A 126 1.50 2.83 1.28
CA ALA A 126 1.60 2.07 2.53
C ALA A 126 0.35 2.21 3.41
N GLN A 127 -0.17 3.44 3.57
CA GLN A 127 -1.42 3.69 4.29
C GLN A 127 -2.60 3.00 3.61
N ALA A 128 -2.67 3.09 2.28
CA ALA A 128 -3.70 2.42 1.50
C ALA A 128 -3.68 0.90 1.74
N CYS A 129 -2.51 0.26 1.72
CA CYS A 129 -2.42 -1.16 2.02
C CYS A 129 -2.80 -1.48 3.46
N LEU A 130 -2.27 -0.76 4.44
CA LEU A 130 -2.55 -1.01 5.86
C LEU A 130 -4.05 -0.95 6.17
N TYR A 131 -4.71 0.14 5.78
CA TYR A 131 -6.13 0.32 6.07
C TYR A 131 -7.02 -0.63 5.25
N MET A 132 -6.65 -0.93 4.00
CA MET A 132 -7.42 -1.90 3.21
C MET A 132 -7.28 -3.32 3.75
N GLU A 133 -6.10 -3.74 4.22
CA GLU A 133 -5.92 -5.06 4.85
C GLU A 133 -6.82 -5.22 6.09
N GLN A 134 -6.91 -4.17 6.92
CA GLN A 134 -7.82 -4.13 8.07
C GLN A 134 -9.30 -4.12 7.69
N LEU A 135 -9.65 -3.56 6.52
CA LEU A 135 -11.02 -3.47 6.03
C LEU A 135 -11.53 -4.77 5.40
N ILE A 136 -10.66 -5.66 4.92
CA ILE A 136 -11.05 -6.89 4.21
C ILE A 136 -12.13 -7.70 4.96
N PRO A 137 -12.03 -7.97 6.27
CA PRO A 137 -13.06 -8.72 6.99
C PRO A 137 -14.43 -8.03 6.95
N VAL A 138 -14.46 -6.70 7.11
CA VAL A 138 -15.69 -5.91 7.13
C VAL A 138 -16.30 -5.82 5.72
N ILE A 139 -15.47 -5.67 4.68
CA ILE A 139 -15.90 -5.71 3.27
C ILE A 139 -16.50 -7.08 2.93
N LYS A 140 -15.91 -8.18 3.41
CA LYS A 140 -16.47 -9.53 3.21
C LYS A 140 -17.86 -9.67 3.85
N GLN A 141 -18.05 -9.13 5.05
CA GLN A 141 -19.37 -9.11 5.70
C GLN A 141 -20.38 -8.28 4.87
N ALA A 142 -19.99 -7.10 4.39
CA ALA A 142 -20.82 -6.29 3.51
C ALA A 142 -21.21 -7.02 2.22
N ALA A 143 -20.27 -7.75 1.61
CA ALA A 143 -20.54 -8.54 0.41
C ALA A 143 -21.48 -9.73 0.68
N GLN A 144 -21.40 -10.37 1.85
CA GLN A 144 -22.34 -11.42 2.26
C GLN A 144 -23.75 -10.85 2.47
N GLU A 145 -23.85 -9.69 3.12
CA GLU A 145 -25.13 -9.00 3.30
C GLU A 145 -25.76 -8.61 1.96
N GLN A 146 -24.97 -8.07 1.02
CA GLN A 146 -25.42 -7.75 -0.34
C GLN A 146 -26.03 -8.98 -1.04
N LYS A 147 -25.36 -10.13 -0.94
CA LYS A 147 -25.86 -11.38 -1.52
C LYS A 147 -27.17 -11.81 -0.88
N ARG A 148 -27.32 -11.67 0.45
CA ARG A 148 -28.56 -11.99 1.14
C ARG A 148 -29.71 -11.11 0.69
N LEU A 149 -29.49 -9.80 0.54
CA LEU A 149 -30.50 -8.87 0.07
C LEU A 149 -30.96 -9.22 -1.36
N HIS A 150 -30.02 -9.53 -2.26
CA HIS A 150 -30.36 -9.98 -3.61
C HIS A 150 -31.13 -11.31 -3.65
N GLN A 151 -30.88 -12.23 -2.71
CA GLN A 151 -31.60 -13.50 -2.61
C GLN A 151 -32.98 -13.37 -1.96
N GLN A 152 -33.19 -12.35 -1.14
CA GLN A 152 -34.48 -12.08 -0.48
C GLN A 152 -35.38 -11.12 -1.28
N GLY A 153 -34.81 -10.37 -2.23
CA GLY A 153 -35.52 -9.50 -3.16
C GLY A 153 -35.79 -10.12 -4.54
N ALA A 154 -35.52 -11.41 -4.72
CA ALA A 154 -35.91 -12.23 -5.88
C ALA A 154 -37.00 -13.22 -5.46
#